data_AF-A0A6N3D8N7-F1
#
_entry.id   AF-A0A6N3D8N7-F1
#
_cell.length_a   1.000
_cell.length_b   1.000
_cell.length_c   1.000
_cell.angle_alpha   90.00
_cell.angle_beta   90.00
_cell.angle_gamma   90.00
#
_symmetry.space_group_name_H-M   'P 1'
#
loop_
_entity.id
_entity.type
_entity.pdbx_description
1 polymer ?
#
loop_
_entity_poly.entity_id
_entity_poly.type
_entity_poly.pdbx_seq_one_letter_code
_entity_poly.pdbx_strand_id
1 'polypeptide(L)'
;MDFKINLSSTYFFIINILFILLSLLMSYFLLRKKNDSSLEGDIDLKFYEKSYLYKGPNFIYNTIIAMILKVYGDGNLEIEKNFYKSKSGEEKISYELKNLNSDALDAAEKKLFQILFSFEEDKISTRTLDRLRRTEPDNYNKKFNEFIYFLENEMVYKKLLTKEKKTFKILISFVIFSLLFFIGVISVYNEKFFGAISIILSLVFYASLISSFSKMTALGNKKFKELEKVEEDLCKCKVSKSDDFLLALAFGLKAENLKALYEKLIFENKINKDYQIFFDSEFYTIFKKALVGDHLLVRN
;
A
#
# COMPACT_ATOMS: atom_id res chain seq x y z
N MET A 1 -6.73 48.56 -4.10
CA MET A 1 -5.59 48.66 -3.16
C MET A 1 -4.35 48.37 -3.99
N ASP A 2 -3.65 49.41 -4.42
CA ASP A 2 -2.50 49.28 -5.34
C ASP A 2 -1.29 48.75 -4.58
N PHE A 3 -0.94 47.49 -4.79
CA PHE A 3 0.31 46.89 -4.28
C PHE A 3 1.49 47.27 -5.18
N LYS A 4 1.74 48.57 -5.39
CA LYS A 4 3.01 49.04 -5.97
C LYS A 4 4.06 49.07 -4.88
N ILE A 5 4.84 48.00 -4.81
CA ILE A 5 5.95 47.89 -3.86
C ILE A 5 7.11 48.73 -4.40
N ASN A 6 7.48 49.80 -3.69
CA ASN A 6 8.62 50.69 -3.99
C ASN A 6 9.98 50.04 -3.69
N LEU A 7 10.22 48.85 -4.20
CA LEU A 7 11.54 48.22 -4.23
C LEU A 7 12.17 48.47 -5.59
N SER A 8 13.44 48.86 -5.64
CA SER A 8 14.12 49.10 -6.92
C SER A 8 14.03 47.86 -7.81
N SER A 9 13.87 48.06 -9.12
CA SER A 9 13.81 46.97 -10.10
C SER A 9 15.00 46.01 -9.97
N THR A 10 16.15 46.53 -9.51
CA THR A 10 17.38 45.78 -9.25
C THR A 10 17.25 44.86 -8.04
N TYR A 11 16.63 45.30 -6.94
CA TYR A 11 16.40 44.44 -5.77
C TYR A 11 15.44 43.30 -6.08
N PHE A 12 14.34 43.57 -6.80
CA PHE A 12 13.43 42.52 -7.25
C PHE A 12 14.12 41.49 -8.15
N PHE A 13 14.99 41.96 -9.04
CA PHE A 13 15.75 41.08 -9.93
C PHE A 13 16.74 40.20 -9.14
N ILE A 14 17.51 40.77 -8.21
CA ILE A 14 18.45 40.02 -7.36
C ILE A 14 17.73 38.97 -6.51
N ILE A 15 16.60 39.35 -5.89
CA ILE A 15 15.78 38.44 -5.09
C ILE A 15 15.26 37.27 -5.94
N ASN A 16 14.76 37.54 -7.15
CA ASN A 16 14.30 36.49 -8.07
C ASN A 16 15.43 35.52 -8.41
N ILE A 17 16.62 36.02 -8.77
CA ILE A 17 17.78 35.17 -9.06
C ILE A 17 18.14 34.31 -7.86
N LEU A 18 18.15 34.87 -6.65
CA LEU A 18 18.48 34.14 -5.44
C LEU A 18 17.50 32.99 -5.17
N PHE A 19 16.20 33.22 -5.32
CA PHE A 19 15.20 32.17 -5.17
C PHE A 19 15.27 31.12 -6.28
N ILE A 20 15.60 31.51 -7.52
CA ILE A 20 15.83 30.57 -8.62
C ILE A 20 17.02 29.64 -8.28
N LEU A 21 18.15 30.20 -7.84
CA LEU A 21 19.32 29.42 -7.44
C LEU A 21 19.00 28.49 -6.27
N LEU A 22 18.25 28.98 -5.28
CA LEU A 22 17.83 28.19 -4.12
C LEU A 22 16.89 27.04 -4.53
N SER A 23 15.95 27.29 -5.45
CA SER A 23 15.08 26.26 -6.03
C SER A 23 15.84 25.22 -6.85
N LEU A 24 16.88 25.62 -7.60
CA LEU A 24 17.73 24.69 -8.34
C LEU A 24 18.55 23.81 -7.38
N LEU A 25 19.16 24.42 -6.37
CA LEU A 25 19.91 23.70 -5.33
C LEU A 25 19.01 22.73 -4.56
N MET A 26 17.79 23.16 -4.21
CA MET A 26 16.85 22.29 -3.52
C MET A 26 16.32 21.17 -4.43
N SER A 27 16.02 21.47 -5.70
CA SER A 27 15.70 20.46 -6.72
C SER A 27 16.78 19.39 -6.80
N TYR A 28 18.05 19.79 -6.83
CA TYR A 28 19.18 18.87 -6.84
C TYR A 28 19.17 17.94 -5.61
N PHE A 29 18.93 18.47 -4.40
CA PHE A 29 18.83 17.66 -3.19
C PHE A 29 17.60 16.74 -3.13
N LEU A 30 16.47 17.16 -3.71
CA LEU A 30 15.25 16.36 -3.80
C LEU A 30 15.38 15.24 -4.84
N LEU A 31 15.95 15.55 -6.01
CA LEU A 31 16.09 14.65 -7.15
C LEU A 31 17.30 13.73 -7.05
N ARG A 32 18.27 14.03 -6.17
CA ARG A 32 19.31 13.07 -5.74
C ARG A 32 18.63 11.96 -4.91
N LYS A 33 17.87 11.11 -5.60
CA LYS A 33 17.53 9.77 -5.14
C LYS A 33 18.87 9.12 -4.82
N LYS A 34 18.98 8.45 -3.68
CA LYS A 34 20.14 7.61 -3.40
C LYS A 34 20.19 6.59 -4.54
N ASN A 35 21.06 6.82 -5.53
CA ASN A 35 21.50 5.83 -6.49
C ASN A 35 22.39 4.83 -5.75
N ASP A 36 21.85 4.18 -4.72
CA ASP A 36 22.43 2.95 -4.20
C ASP A 36 22.00 1.84 -5.15
N SER A 37 22.54 1.89 -6.37
CA SER A 37 22.40 0.91 -7.43
C SER A 37 23.24 -0.35 -7.16
N SER A 38 23.46 -0.70 -5.89
CA SER A 38 24.31 -1.83 -5.51
C SER A 38 23.58 -3.16 -5.39
N LEU A 39 22.29 -3.22 -5.73
CA LEU A 39 21.54 -4.47 -5.84
C LEU A 39 20.65 -4.43 -7.09
N GLU A 40 21.26 -4.63 -8.26
CA GLU A 40 20.57 -5.12 -9.47
C GLU A 40 20.27 -6.63 -9.39
N GLY A 41 20.22 -7.20 -8.19
CA GLY A 41 19.72 -8.57 -8.02
C GLY A 41 18.22 -8.61 -8.31
N ASP A 42 17.78 -9.64 -9.03
CA ASP A 42 16.36 -9.92 -9.16
C ASP A 42 15.81 -10.31 -7.79
N ILE A 43 15.23 -9.33 -7.09
CA ILE A 43 14.61 -9.56 -5.78
C ILE A 43 13.32 -10.33 -6.04
N ASP A 44 13.32 -11.61 -5.71
CA ASP A 44 12.09 -12.40 -5.70
C ASP A 44 11.24 -11.98 -4.48
N LEU A 45 9.99 -11.63 -4.76
CA LEU A 45 9.02 -11.16 -3.79
C LEU A 45 7.93 -12.21 -3.65
N LYS A 46 7.57 -12.52 -2.41
CA LYS A 46 6.41 -13.38 -2.12
C LYS A 46 5.12 -12.66 -2.51
N PHE A 47 4.03 -13.41 -2.68
CA PHE A 47 2.75 -12.82 -3.13
C PHE A 47 2.25 -11.69 -2.21
N TYR A 48 2.43 -11.81 -0.90
CA TYR A 48 2.02 -10.78 0.06
C TYR A 48 2.89 -9.52 -0.01
N GLU A 49 4.18 -9.67 -0.34
CA GLU A 49 5.10 -8.54 -0.56
C GLU A 49 4.79 -7.82 -1.87
N LYS A 50 4.52 -8.59 -2.93
CA LYS A 50 4.08 -8.06 -4.23
C LYS A 50 2.79 -7.25 -4.06
N SER A 51 1.82 -7.80 -3.36
CA SER A 51 0.56 -7.11 -3.04
C SER A 51 0.78 -5.83 -2.25
N TYR A 52 1.61 -5.87 -1.20
CA TYR A 52 1.92 -4.68 -0.40
C TYR A 52 2.61 -3.59 -1.24
N LEU A 53 3.60 -3.95 -2.05
CA LEU A 53 4.30 -2.99 -2.92
C LEU A 53 3.35 -2.35 -3.95
N TYR A 54 2.43 -3.14 -4.50
CA TYR A 54 1.57 -2.70 -5.61
C TYR A 54 0.28 -2.00 -5.16
N LYS A 55 -0.46 -2.61 -4.22
CA LYS A 55 -1.76 -2.08 -3.76
C LYS A 55 -1.64 -1.25 -2.48
N GLY A 56 -0.55 -1.38 -1.74
CA GLY A 56 -0.31 -0.64 -0.51
C GLY A 56 -1.18 -1.07 0.68
N PRO A 57 -1.14 -0.31 1.78
CA PRO A 57 -1.78 -0.70 3.05
C PRO A 57 -3.31 -0.74 2.98
N ASN A 58 -3.94 -0.01 2.06
CA ASN A 58 -5.40 0.05 1.96
C ASN A 58 -6.03 -1.28 1.51
N PHE A 59 -5.26 -2.16 0.86
CA PHE A 59 -5.70 -3.47 0.39
C PHE A 59 -5.14 -4.63 1.23
N ILE A 60 -4.62 -4.33 2.42
CA ILE A 60 -3.98 -5.33 3.26
C ILE A 60 -4.92 -6.48 3.66
N TYR A 61 -6.22 -6.23 3.75
CA TYR A 61 -7.20 -7.26 4.11
C TYR A 61 -7.26 -8.41 3.09
N ASN A 62 -7.16 -8.12 1.78
CA ASN A 62 -7.07 -9.15 0.74
C ASN A 62 -5.80 -9.98 0.88
N THR A 63 -4.70 -9.30 1.23
CA THR A 63 -3.41 -9.96 1.47
C THR A 63 -3.49 -10.88 2.69
N ILE A 64 -4.13 -10.43 3.78
CA ILE A 64 -4.37 -11.23 4.98
C ILE A 64 -5.23 -12.45 4.66
N ILE A 65 -6.33 -12.29 3.91
CA ILE A 65 -7.19 -13.41 3.50
C ILE A 65 -6.40 -14.40 2.65
N ALA A 66 -5.59 -13.93 1.70
CA ALA A 66 -4.72 -14.79 0.90
C ALA A 66 -3.69 -15.55 1.74
N MET A 67 -3.09 -14.90 2.75
CA MET A 67 -2.18 -15.56 3.69
C MET A 67 -2.89 -16.61 4.56
N ILE A 68 -4.11 -16.33 5.03
CA ILE A 68 -4.93 -17.32 5.76
C ILE A 68 -5.22 -18.53 4.88
N LEU A 69 -5.64 -18.31 3.63
CA LEU A 69 -5.88 -19.40 2.68
C LEU A 69 -4.63 -20.21 2.41
N LYS A 70 -3.48 -19.55 2.19
CA LYS A 70 -2.20 -20.24 1.98
C LYS A 70 -1.88 -21.18 3.14
N VAL A 71 -1.90 -20.67 4.37
CA VAL A 71 -1.57 -21.46 5.55
C VAL A 71 -2.56 -22.60 5.78
N TYR A 72 -3.85 -22.37 5.49
CA TYR A 72 -4.87 -23.41 5.50
C TYR A 72 -4.61 -24.50 4.46
N GLY A 73 -4.36 -24.15 3.20
CA GLY A 73 -4.05 -25.16 2.17
C GLY A 73 -2.73 -25.87 2.43
N ASP A 74 -1.72 -25.20 3.00
CA ASP A 74 -0.47 -25.85 3.39
C ASP A 74 -0.67 -26.84 4.57
N GLY A 75 -1.87 -26.97 5.13
CA GLY A 75 -2.20 -27.89 6.23
C GLY A 75 -1.73 -27.41 7.60
N ASN A 76 -1.35 -26.14 7.72
CA ASN A 76 -0.79 -25.55 8.95
C ASN A 76 -1.82 -24.76 9.76
N LEU A 77 -3.08 -24.75 9.35
CA LEU A 77 -4.21 -24.12 10.02
C LEU A 77 -5.49 -24.88 9.67
N GLU A 78 -6.40 -25.01 10.63
CA GLU A 78 -7.76 -25.47 10.37
C GLU A 78 -8.75 -24.30 10.33
N ILE A 79 -9.71 -24.38 9.40
CA ILE A 79 -10.83 -23.44 9.29
C ILE A 79 -12.13 -24.21 9.49
N GLU A 80 -12.88 -23.86 10.54
CA GLU A 80 -14.20 -24.45 10.82
C GLU A 80 -15.32 -23.43 10.60
N LYS A 81 -16.38 -23.84 9.87
CA LYS A 81 -17.58 -23.02 9.64
C LYS A 81 -18.60 -23.28 10.75
N ASN A 82 -18.85 -22.26 11.57
CA ASN A 82 -19.76 -22.32 12.71
C ASN A 82 -21.01 -21.47 12.49
N PHE A 83 -22.17 -22.01 12.86
CA PHE A 83 -23.46 -21.32 12.83
C PHE A 83 -23.83 -20.83 14.23
N TYR A 84 -24.31 -19.60 14.34
CA TYR A 84 -24.76 -19.03 15.61
C TYR A 84 -25.98 -18.13 15.42
N LYS A 85 -26.81 -18.03 16.47
CA LYS A 85 -27.94 -17.09 16.47
C LYS A 85 -27.51 -15.72 16.98
N SER A 86 -27.90 -14.69 16.25
CA SER A 86 -27.71 -13.30 16.65
C SER A 86 -28.74 -12.88 17.71
N LYS A 87 -28.58 -11.69 18.30
CA LYS A 87 -29.54 -11.15 19.28
C LYS A 87 -30.96 -10.96 18.70
N SER A 88 -31.09 -10.77 17.38
CA SER A 88 -32.39 -10.68 16.68
C SER A 88 -32.96 -12.04 16.27
N GLY A 89 -32.30 -13.15 16.64
CA GLY A 89 -32.71 -14.51 16.25
C GLY A 89 -32.26 -14.94 14.85
N GLU A 90 -31.67 -14.04 14.06
CA GLU A 90 -31.07 -14.38 12.75
C GLU A 90 -29.92 -15.37 12.89
N GLU A 91 -29.92 -16.41 12.05
CA GLU A 91 -28.78 -17.31 11.90
C GLU A 91 -27.64 -16.60 11.16
N LYS A 92 -26.44 -16.68 11.73
CA LYS A 92 -25.23 -16.05 11.22
C LYS A 92 -24.09 -17.05 11.24
N ILE A 93 -23.11 -16.79 10.39
CA ILE A 93 -21.97 -17.67 10.19
C ILE A 93 -20.72 -16.98 10.71
N SER A 94 -19.84 -17.79 11.28
CA SER A 94 -18.50 -17.39 11.69
C SER A 94 -17.53 -18.46 11.24
N TYR A 95 -16.35 -18.06 10.79
CA TYR A 95 -15.24 -18.99 10.56
C TYR A 95 -14.32 -18.94 11.77
N GLU A 96 -13.92 -20.09 12.27
CA GLU A 96 -12.99 -20.26 13.37
C GLU A 96 -11.66 -20.79 12.84
N LEU A 97 -10.57 -20.08 13.17
CA LEU A 97 -9.20 -20.44 12.87
C LEU A 97 -8.61 -21.14 14.10
N LYS A 98 -8.12 -22.38 13.95
CA LYS A 98 -7.56 -23.18 15.06
C LYS A 98 -6.43 -24.10 14.62
N ASN A 99 -5.77 -24.77 15.57
CA ASN A 99 -4.70 -25.75 15.33
C ASN A 99 -3.55 -25.22 14.48
N LEU A 100 -3.09 -24.01 14.78
CA LEU A 100 -1.99 -23.37 14.04
C LEU A 100 -0.65 -24.09 14.29
N ASN A 101 -0.05 -24.63 13.24
CA ASN A 101 1.33 -25.10 13.27
C ASN A 101 2.29 -23.92 13.02
N SER A 102 2.63 -23.19 14.08
CA SER A 102 3.42 -21.96 13.96
C SER A 102 4.85 -22.18 13.44
N ASP A 103 5.43 -23.38 13.62
CA ASP A 103 6.83 -23.65 13.27
C ASP A 103 7.05 -23.68 11.74
N ALA A 104 6.06 -24.17 11.00
CA ALA A 104 6.08 -24.29 9.54
C ALA A 104 5.91 -22.95 8.80
N LEU A 105 5.54 -21.88 9.52
CA LEU A 105 5.26 -20.57 8.94
C LEU A 105 6.52 -19.76 8.65
N ASP A 106 6.47 -18.96 7.60
CA ASP A 106 7.48 -17.93 7.35
C ASP A 106 7.37 -16.74 8.31
N ALA A 107 8.32 -15.81 8.27
CA ALA A 107 8.36 -14.67 9.19
C ALA A 107 7.11 -13.76 9.12
N ALA A 108 6.57 -13.54 7.93
CA ALA A 108 5.40 -12.68 7.74
C ALA A 108 4.13 -13.39 8.21
N GLU A 109 3.98 -14.67 7.87
CA GLU A 109 2.92 -15.55 8.35
C GLU A 109 2.93 -15.63 9.87
N LYS A 110 4.10 -15.88 10.49
CA LYS A 110 4.27 -15.87 11.96
C LYS A 110 3.78 -14.56 12.57
N LYS A 111 4.19 -13.41 12.02
CA LYS A 111 3.78 -12.10 12.55
C LYS A 111 2.27 -11.89 12.42
N LEU A 112 1.67 -12.26 11.29
CA LEU A 112 0.22 -12.17 11.07
C LEU A 112 -0.55 -13.04 12.08
N PHE A 113 -0.17 -14.31 12.21
CA PHE A 113 -0.87 -15.24 13.08
C PHE A 113 -0.65 -14.95 14.56
N GLN A 114 0.52 -14.46 14.95
CA GLN A 114 0.74 -13.90 16.30
C GLN A 114 -0.26 -12.77 16.60
N ILE A 115 -0.54 -11.89 15.63
CA ILE A 115 -1.54 -10.82 15.82
C ILE A 115 -2.94 -11.42 15.93
N LEU A 116 -3.33 -12.32 15.02
CA LEU A 116 -4.66 -12.94 15.02
C LEU A 116 -4.95 -13.69 16.33
N PHE A 117 -4.00 -14.50 16.81
CA PHE A 117 -4.14 -15.30 18.03
C PHE A 117 -3.82 -14.51 19.30
N SER A 118 -3.29 -13.29 19.21
CA SER A 118 -3.15 -12.41 20.40
C SER A 118 -4.48 -11.87 20.93
N PHE A 119 -5.58 -12.14 20.24
CA PHE A 119 -6.93 -11.71 20.62
C PHE A 119 -7.70 -12.76 21.41
N GLU A 120 -7.33 -14.04 21.30
CA GLU A 120 -7.98 -15.17 21.96
C GLU A 120 -6.99 -16.36 21.95
N GLU A 121 -6.81 -17.02 23.10
CA GLU A 121 -5.87 -18.14 23.25
C GLU A 121 -6.39 -19.37 22.47
N ASP A 122 -5.53 -20.02 21.70
CA ASP A 122 -5.74 -21.26 20.92
C ASP A 122 -6.66 -21.20 19.68
N LYS A 123 -7.59 -20.25 19.61
CA LYS A 123 -8.46 -20.10 18.44
C LYS A 123 -8.94 -18.68 18.26
N ILE A 124 -9.23 -18.29 17.03
CA ILE A 124 -9.78 -16.97 16.74
C ILE A 124 -10.89 -17.07 15.69
N SER A 125 -12.04 -16.49 16.01
CA SER A 125 -13.19 -16.47 15.11
C SER A 125 -13.37 -15.13 14.41
N THR A 126 -13.94 -15.14 13.20
CA THR A 126 -14.31 -13.90 12.49
C THR A 126 -15.32 -13.07 13.30
N ARG A 127 -16.17 -13.72 14.10
CA ARG A 127 -17.05 -13.04 15.07
C ARG A 127 -16.27 -12.35 16.18
N THR A 128 -15.24 -12.99 16.74
CA THR A 128 -14.36 -12.38 17.75
C THR A 128 -13.64 -11.17 17.17
N LEU A 129 -13.09 -11.29 15.96
CA LEU A 129 -12.41 -10.20 15.25
C LEU A 129 -13.36 -9.02 14.98
N ASP A 130 -14.57 -9.26 14.44
CA ASP A 130 -15.54 -8.19 14.19
C ASP A 130 -16.01 -7.53 15.50
N ARG A 131 -16.16 -8.30 16.58
CA ARG A 131 -16.48 -7.76 17.91
C ARG A 131 -15.37 -6.82 18.39
N LEU A 132 -14.13 -7.28 18.40
CA LEU A 132 -12.98 -6.50 18.89
C LEU A 132 -12.74 -5.25 18.05
N ARG A 133 -12.89 -5.33 16.73
CA ARG A 133 -12.83 -4.17 15.84
C ARG A 133 -13.85 -3.09 16.21
N ARG A 134 -15.04 -3.48 16.68
CA ARG A 134 -16.13 -2.56 17.08
C ARG A 134 -15.99 -2.06 18.51
N THR A 135 -15.57 -2.91 19.44
CA THR A 135 -15.53 -2.59 20.88
C THR A 135 -14.19 -1.99 21.32
N GLU A 136 -13.09 -2.36 20.66
CA GLU A 136 -11.72 -1.96 20.98
C GLU A 136 -10.94 -1.53 19.72
N PRO A 137 -11.47 -0.57 18.93
CA PRO A 137 -10.90 -0.21 17.63
C PRO A 137 -9.44 0.23 17.71
N ASP A 138 -9.04 0.96 18.76
CA ASP A 138 -7.66 1.44 18.91
C ASP A 138 -6.66 0.30 19.11
N ASN A 139 -6.98 -0.66 19.98
CA ASN A 139 -6.14 -1.83 20.23
C ASN A 139 -6.08 -2.73 18.99
N TYR A 140 -7.23 -2.98 18.36
CA TYR A 140 -7.34 -3.74 17.13
C TYR A 140 -6.50 -3.13 16.00
N ASN A 141 -6.71 -1.84 15.72
CA ASN A 141 -6.00 -1.13 14.65
C ASN A 141 -4.49 -1.04 14.95
N LYS A 142 -4.10 -0.82 16.21
CA LYS A 142 -2.69 -0.80 16.61
C LYS A 142 -2.00 -2.11 16.24
N LYS A 143 -2.58 -3.25 16.61
CA LYS A 143 -2.01 -4.58 16.30
C LYS A 143 -1.91 -4.84 14.80
N PHE A 144 -2.95 -4.54 14.01
CA PHE A 144 -2.86 -4.71 12.55
C PHE A 144 -1.90 -3.70 11.88
N ASN A 145 -1.76 -2.49 12.43
CA ASN A 145 -0.74 -1.55 11.97
C ASN A 145 0.68 -2.09 12.20
N GLU A 146 0.93 -2.87 13.24
CA GLU A 146 2.23 -3.54 13.41
C GLU A 146 2.56 -4.48 12.25
N PHE A 147 1.57 -5.18 11.70
CA PHE A 147 1.78 -6.01 10.51
C PHE A 147 2.08 -5.17 9.26
N ILE A 148 1.37 -4.07 9.08
CA ILE A 148 1.64 -3.11 7.99
C ILE A 148 3.06 -2.55 8.10
N TYR A 149 3.49 -2.15 9.31
CA TYR A 149 4.84 -1.66 9.54
C TYR A 149 5.90 -2.75 9.34
N PHE A 150 5.59 -4.01 9.68
CA PHE A 150 6.47 -5.13 9.38
C PHE A 150 6.70 -5.25 7.87
N LEU A 151 5.64 -5.28 7.06
CA LEU A 151 5.78 -5.32 5.60
C LEU A 151 6.47 -4.07 5.03
N GLU A 152 6.20 -2.88 5.58
CA GLU A 152 6.89 -1.66 5.19
C GLU A 152 8.40 -1.78 5.41
N ASN A 153 8.80 -2.29 6.58
CA ASN A 153 10.20 -2.48 6.93
C ASN A 153 10.87 -3.53 6.03
N GLU A 154 10.18 -4.62 5.68
CA GLU A 154 10.68 -5.58 4.69
C GLU A 154 10.93 -4.92 3.32
N MET A 155 10.01 -4.06 2.86
CA MET A 155 10.21 -3.34 1.61
C MET A 155 11.36 -2.33 1.67
N VAL A 156 11.56 -1.69 2.84
CA VAL A 156 12.71 -0.80 3.06
C VAL A 156 14.02 -1.61 3.10
N TYR A 157 14.04 -2.76 3.76
CA TYR A 157 15.18 -3.66 3.82
C TYR A 157 15.58 -4.14 2.41
N LYS A 158 14.59 -4.49 1.59
CA LYS A 158 14.76 -4.86 0.18
C LYS A 158 15.04 -3.66 -0.75
N LYS A 159 15.23 -2.45 -0.20
CA LYS A 159 15.48 -1.19 -0.95
C LYS A 159 14.39 -0.84 -1.98
N LEU A 160 13.16 -1.31 -1.80
CA LEU A 160 12.01 -1.01 -2.66
C LEU A 160 11.31 0.27 -2.20
N LEU A 161 11.32 0.52 -0.89
CA LEU A 161 10.82 1.74 -0.26
C LEU A 161 11.94 2.47 0.51
N THR A 162 11.71 3.75 0.76
CA THR A 162 12.55 4.59 1.61
C THR A 162 11.88 4.82 2.96
N LYS A 163 12.67 4.72 4.05
CA LYS A 163 12.19 4.91 5.43
C LYS A 163 11.77 6.36 5.73
N GLU A 164 12.37 7.32 5.03
CA GLU A 164 12.36 8.72 5.42
C GLU A 164 11.26 9.50 4.67
N LYS A 165 10.15 9.82 5.35
CA LYS A 165 9.40 11.03 4.97
C LYS A 165 10.28 12.21 5.37
N LYS A 166 10.96 12.82 4.41
CA LYS A 166 11.81 14.00 4.62
C LYS A 166 10.98 15.25 4.94
N THR A 167 10.11 15.19 5.94
CA THR A 167 9.07 16.21 6.23
C THR A 167 9.67 17.61 6.35
N PHE A 168 10.86 17.74 6.95
CA PHE A 168 11.57 19.01 7.03
C PHE A 168 12.10 19.53 5.68
N LYS A 169 12.71 18.66 4.85
CA LYS A 169 13.18 19.04 3.50
C LYS A 169 12.00 19.38 2.58
N ILE A 170 10.91 18.63 2.71
CA ILE A 170 9.64 18.90 2.03
C ILE A 170 9.10 20.27 2.45
N LEU A 171 9.05 20.56 3.75
CA LEU A 171 8.56 21.82 4.29
C LEU A 171 9.38 23.00 3.75
N ILE A 172 10.72 22.90 3.83
CA ILE A 172 11.63 23.93 3.28
C ILE A 172 11.40 24.10 1.78
N SER A 173 11.28 23.01 1.02
CA SER A 173 11.03 23.07 -0.41
C SER A 173 9.69 23.74 -0.73
N PHE A 174 8.66 23.47 0.07
CA PHE A 174 7.36 24.10 -0.08
C PHE A 174 7.44 25.61 0.18
N VAL A 175 8.15 26.04 1.23
CA VAL A 175 8.38 27.46 1.52
C VAL A 175 9.12 28.15 0.37
N ILE A 176 10.19 27.54 -0.14
CA ILE A 176 10.95 28.07 -1.29
C ILE A 176 10.07 28.20 -2.53
N PHE A 177 9.25 27.17 -2.81
CA PHE A 177 8.27 27.20 -3.89
C PHE A 177 7.27 28.36 -3.72
N SER A 178 6.65 28.49 -2.55
CA SER A 178 5.65 29.53 -2.29
C SER A 178 6.25 30.93 -2.44
N LEU A 179 7.47 31.15 -1.95
CA LEU A 179 8.17 32.42 -2.09
C LEU A 179 8.53 32.74 -3.55
N LEU A 180 9.09 31.77 -4.29
CA LEU A 180 9.43 31.96 -5.71
C LEU A 180 8.18 32.26 -6.56
N PHE A 181 7.08 31.53 -6.32
CA PHE A 181 5.81 31.76 -7.00
C PHE A 181 5.24 33.16 -6.67
N PHE A 182 5.20 33.51 -5.38
CA PHE A 182 4.66 34.80 -4.93
C PHE A 182 5.47 35.99 -5.45
N ILE A 183 6.80 35.90 -5.43
CA ILE A 183 7.69 36.94 -5.98
C ILE A 183 7.51 37.05 -7.49
N GLY A 184 7.31 35.93 -8.19
CA GLY A 184 6.98 35.91 -9.62
C GLY A 184 5.67 36.64 -9.91
N VAL A 185 4.61 36.35 -9.15
CA VAL A 185 3.30 37.03 -9.27
C VAL A 185 3.41 38.53 -9.01
N ILE A 186 4.08 38.94 -7.94
CA ILE A 186 4.31 40.36 -7.64
C ILE A 186 5.11 41.04 -8.76
N SER A 187 6.11 40.37 -9.32
CA SER A 187 6.95 40.92 -10.39
C SER A 187 6.11 41.15 -11.65
N VAL A 188 5.25 40.20 -12.03
CA VAL A 188 4.32 40.36 -13.15
C VAL A 188 3.31 41.48 -12.90
N TYR A 189 2.77 41.57 -11.68
CA TYR A 189 1.83 42.63 -11.30
C TYR A 189 2.47 44.03 -11.37
N ASN A 190 3.77 44.14 -11.13
CA ASN A 190 4.55 45.38 -11.30
C ASN A 190 5.12 45.55 -12.73
N GLU A 191 4.51 44.90 -13.73
CA GLU A 191 4.89 44.99 -15.16
C GLU A 191 6.33 44.55 -15.45
N LYS A 192 6.91 43.70 -14.61
CA LYS A 192 8.24 43.11 -14.81
C LYS A 192 8.11 41.71 -15.41
N PHE A 193 8.31 41.62 -16.72
CA PHE A 193 8.15 40.37 -17.49
C PHE A 193 9.04 39.20 -17.03
N PHE A 194 10.17 39.45 -16.37
CA PHE A 194 11.00 38.37 -15.80
C PHE A 194 10.27 37.57 -14.70
N GLY A 195 9.22 38.13 -14.08
CA GLY A 195 8.40 37.41 -13.11
C GLY A 195 7.71 36.16 -13.68
N ALA A 196 7.40 36.16 -14.99
CA ALA A 196 6.81 35.01 -15.65
C ALA A 196 7.76 33.80 -15.64
N ILE A 197 9.07 34.03 -15.77
CA ILE A 197 10.09 32.98 -15.70
C ILE A 197 10.09 32.33 -14.31
N SER A 198 10.02 33.14 -13.25
CA SER A 198 9.94 32.66 -11.86
C SER A 198 8.69 31.82 -11.61
N ILE A 199 7.55 32.21 -12.18
CA ILE A 199 6.30 31.41 -12.09
C ILE A 199 6.50 30.05 -12.77
N ILE A 200 6.98 30.01 -14.02
CA ILE A 200 7.20 28.76 -14.76
C ILE A 200 8.18 27.85 -13.99
N LEU A 201 9.31 28.40 -13.53
CA LEU A 201 10.30 27.64 -12.75
C LEU A 201 9.74 27.13 -11.42
N SER A 202 8.90 27.90 -10.75
CA SER A 202 8.27 27.46 -9.50
C SER A 202 7.34 26.26 -9.73
N LEU A 203 6.62 26.22 -10.86
CA LEU A 203 5.76 25.07 -11.21
C LEU A 203 6.61 23.81 -11.50
N VAL A 204 7.72 23.97 -12.22
CA VAL A 204 8.68 22.87 -12.47
C VAL A 204 9.29 22.37 -11.15
N PHE A 205 9.65 23.29 -10.24
CA PHE A 205 10.15 22.94 -8.92
C PHE A 205 9.08 22.22 -8.07
N TYR A 206 7.83 22.66 -8.14
CA TYR A 206 6.72 22.01 -7.46
C TYR A 206 6.47 20.58 -7.96
N ALA A 207 6.58 20.34 -9.27
CA ALA A 207 6.53 18.98 -9.82
C ALA A 207 7.66 18.10 -9.26
N SER A 208 8.87 18.65 -9.13
CA SER A 208 10.02 17.95 -8.52
C SER A 208 9.77 17.64 -7.04
N LEU A 209 9.18 18.58 -6.30
CA LEU A 209 8.74 18.38 -4.92
C LEU A 209 7.70 17.26 -4.82
N ILE A 210 6.68 17.25 -5.69
CA ILE A 210 5.67 16.19 -5.71
C ILE A 210 6.33 14.82 -5.92
N SER A 211 7.24 14.72 -6.89
CA SER A 211 7.92 13.47 -7.20
C SER A 211 8.77 12.94 -6.02
N SER A 212 9.26 13.84 -5.16
CA SER A 212 10.07 13.51 -3.99
C SER A 212 9.25 12.95 -2.80
N PHE A 213 7.92 13.10 -2.82
CA PHE A 213 7.05 12.48 -1.81
C PHE A 213 6.94 10.97 -1.95
N SER A 214 7.26 10.43 -3.13
CA SER A 214 7.18 9.00 -3.35
C SER A 214 8.19 8.28 -2.46
N LYS A 215 7.69 7.41 -1.57
CA LYS A 215 8.52 6.49 -0.80
C LYS A 215 9.24 5.49 -1.70
N MET A 216 8.77 5.31 -2.94
CA MET A 216 9.22 4.26 -3.84
C MET A 216 10.57 4.60 -4.49
N THR A 217 11.51 3.66 -4.39
CA THR A 217 12.83 3.79 -5.02
C THR A 217 12.74 3.58 -6.54
N ALA A 218 13.85 3.78 -7.27
CA ALA A 218 13.89 3.44 -8.69
C ALA A 218 13.62 1.94 -8.93
N LEU A 219 14.20 1.07 -8.09
CA LEU A 219 13.96 -0.37 -8.12
C LEU A 219 12.51 -0.71 -7.76
N GLY A 220 11.96 -0.08 -6.71
CA GLY A 220 10.56 -0.22 -6.34
C GLY A 220 9.61 0.17 -7.47
N ASN A 221 9.88 1.29 -8.16
CA ASN A 221 9.08 1.73 -9.31
C ASN A 221 9.18 0.76 -10.49
N LYS A 222 10.36 0.16 -10.73
CA LYS A 222 10.53 -0.87 -11.76
C LYS A 222 9.67 -2.10 -11.42
N LYS A 223 9.79 -2.61 -10.19
CA LYS A 223 8.99 -3.76 -9.72
C LYS A 223 7.49 -3.46 -9.72
N PHE A 224 7.07 -2.27 -9.33
CA PHE A 224 5.68 -1.83 -9.41
C PHE A 224 5.12 -1.95 -10.83
N LYS A 225 5.85 -1.46 -11.84
CA LYS A 225 5.45 -1.58 -13.26
C LYS A 225 5.46 -3.02 -13.78
N GLU A 226 6.35 -3.87 -13.25
CA GLU A 226 6.30 -5.31 -13.55
C GLU A 226 5.01 -5.93 -13.00
N LEU A 227 4.57 -5.52 -11.80
CA LEU A 227 3.34 -6.03 -11.17
C LEU A 227 2.06 -5.56 -11.86
N GLU A 228 2.06 -4.38 -12.50
CA GLU A 228 0.96 -3.95 -13.38
C GLU A 228 0.73 -4.97 -14.52
N LYS A 229 1.82 -5.40 -15.17
CA LYS A 229 1.73 -6.43 -16.24
C LYS A 229 1.28 -7.78 -15.69
N VAL A 230 1.77 -8.16 -14.51
CA VAL A 230 1.33 -9.40 -13.85
C VAL A 230 -0.17 -9.34 -13.55
N GLU A 231 -0.70 -8.22 -13.06
CA GLU A 231 -2.15 -8.07 -12.84
C GLU A 231 -2.94 -8.23 -14.15
N GLU A 232 -2.48 -7.64 -15.25
CA GLU A 232 -3.12 -7.79 -16.56
C GLU A 232 -3.13 -9.25 -17.04
N ASP A 233 -2.00 -9.96 -16.86
CA ASP A 233 -1.88 -11.36 -17.25
C ASP A 233 -2.77 -12.26 -16.37
N LEU A 234 -2.84 -12.00 -15.05
CA LEU A 234 -3.78 -12.67 -14.14
C LEU A 234 -5.24 -12.41 -14.54
N CYS A 235 -5.59 -11.17 -14.91
CA CYS A 235 -6.92 -10.83 -15.42
C CYS A 235 -7.27 -11.62 -16.69
N LYS A 236 -6.28 -11.85 -17.56
CA LYS A 236 -6.40 -12.66 -18.79
C LYS A 236 -6.27 -14.17 -18.54
N CYS A 237 -6.24 -14.61 -17.27
CA CYS A 237 -6.05 -16.00 -16.89
C CYS A 237 -4.79 -16.64 -17.53
N LYS A 238 -3.74 -15.85 -17.74
CA LYS A 238 -2.42 -16.38 -18.10
C LYS A 238 -1.74 -16.77 -16.80
N VAL A 239 -1.60 -18.06 -16.60
CA VAL A 239 -1.12 -18.63 -15.33
C VAL A 239 0.21 -19.32 -15.53
N SER A 240 1.09 -19.17 -14.56
CA SER A 240 2.46 -19.65 -14.58
C SER A 240 2.85 -20.41 -13.31
N LYS A 241 2.27 -20.07 -12.15
CA LYS A 241 2.68 -20.58 -10.82
C LYS A 241 1.47 -20.89 -9.94
N SER A 242 1.70 -21.72 -8.92
CA SER A 242 0.71 -22.05 -7.88
C SER A 242 0.21 -20.83 -7.12
N ASP A 243 1.12 -19.88 -6.89
CA ASP A 243 0.86 -18.69 -6.08
C ASP A 243 0.09 -17.61 -6.86
N ASP A 244 -0.14 -17.80 -8.17
CA ASP A 244 -0.85 -16.84 -9.01
C ASP A 244 -2.28 -16.60 -8.52
N PHE A 245 -2.93 -17.62 -7.93
CA PHE A 245 -4.23 -17.46 -7.29
C PHE A 245 -4.16 -16.60 -6.03
N LEU A 246 -3.20 -16.88 -5.15
CA LEU A 246 -3.00 -16.10 -3.93
C LEU A 246 -2.63 -14.65 -4.25
N LEU A 247 -1.84 -14.43 -5.31
CA LEU A 247 -1.47 -13.11 -5.78
C LEU A 247 -2.67 -12.36 -6.38
N ALA A 248 -3.47 -13.02 -7.23
CA ALA A 248 -4.70 -12.46 -7.78
C ALA A 248 -5.68 -12.05 -6.67
N LEU A 249 -5.82 -12.89 -5.66
CA LEU A 249 -6.62 -12.60 -4.48
C LEU A 249 -6.06 -11.41 -3.70
N ALA A 250 -4.75 -11.40 -3.44
CA ALA A 250 -4.10 -10.31 -2.71
C ALA A 250 -4.22 -8.96 -3.45
N PHE A 251 -4.16 -8.97 -4.79
CA PHE A 251 -4.44 -7.81 -5.64
C PHE A 251 -5.91 -7.38 -5.61
N GLY A 252 -6.82 -8.22 -5.13
CA GLY A 252 -8.25 -7.90 -5.08
C GLY A 252 -8.92 -7.96 -6.44
N LEU A 253 -8.51 -8.89 -7.30
CA LEU A 253 -9.20 -9.14 -8.56
C LEU A 253 -10.66 -9.54 -8.34
N LYS A 254 -11.50 -9.35 -9.36
CA LYS A 254 -12.93 -9.65 -9.28
C LYS A 254 -13.18 -11.15 -9.12
N ALA A 255 -14.32 -11.50 -8.54
CA ALA A 255 -14.69 -12.89 -8.26
C ALA A 255 -14.71 -13.76 -9.51
N GLU A 256 -15.14 -13.22 -10.66
CA GLU A 256 -15.17 -13.94 -11.93
C GLU A 256 -13.76 -14.29 -12.40
N ASN A 257 -12.82 -13.35 -12.29
CA ASN A 257 -11.40 -13.58 -12.61
C ASN A 257 -10.78 -14.61 -11.67
N LEU A 258 -11.06 -14.51 -10.36
CA LEU A 258 -10.55 -15.46 -9.37
C LEU A 258 -11.07 -16.88 -9.62
N LYS A 259 -12.37 -17.02 -9.96
CA LYS A 259 -12.99 -18.30 -10.28
C LYS A 259 -12.37 -18.92 -11.53
N ALA A 260 -12.26 -18.15 -12.62
CA ALA A 260 -11.66 -18.64 -13.86
C ALA A 260 -10.20 -19.07 -13.67
N LEU A 261 -9.43 -18.30 -12.89
CA LEU A 261 -8.04 -18.61 -12.59
C LEU A 261 -7.90 -19.87 -11.72
N TYR A 262 -8.76 -20.03 -10.71
CA TYR A 262 -8.81 -21.22 -9.87
C TYR A 262 -9.15 -22.48 -10.68
N GLU A 263 -10.20 -22.44 -11.50
CA GLU A 263 -10.62 -23.56 -12.35
C GLU A 263 -9.49 -24.00 -13.30
N LYS A 264 -8.81 -23.03 -13.93
CA LYS A 264 -7.67 -23.31 -14.80
C LYS A 264 -6.50 -23.94 -14.03
N LEU A 265 -6.14 -23.40 -12.87
CA LEU A 265 -5.06 -23.93 -12.05
C LEU A 265 -5.35 -25.33 -11.50
N ILE A 266 -6.60 -25.62 -11.16
CA ILE A 266 -7.05 -26.97 -10.79
C ILE A 266 -6.88 -27.92 -11.97
N PHE A 267 -7.34 -27.53 -13.16
CA PHE A 267 -7.23 -28.35 -14.36
C PHE A 267 -5.76 -28.68 -14.68
N GLU A 268 -4.87 -27.71 -14.47
CA GLU A 268 -3.42 -27.88 -14.66
C GLU A 268 -2.71 -28.58 -13.49
N ASN A 269 -3.42 -28.98 -12.42
CA ASN A 269 -2.87 -29.54 -11.17
C ASN A 269 -1.77 -28.67 -10.52
N LYS A 270 -1.94 -27.36 -10.57
CA LYS A 270 -0.96 -26.37 -10.08
C LYS A 270 -1.36 -25.68 -8.78
N ILE A 271 -2.49 -26.05 -8.17
CA ILE A 271 -3.01 -25.36 -6.98
C ILE A 271 -3.57 -26.35 -5.97
N ASN A 272 -3.59 -25.93 -4.72
CA ASN A 272 -4.27 -26.66 -3.67
C ASN A 272 -5.81 -26.55 -3.84
N LYS A 273 -6.48 -27.71 -3.84
CA LYS A 273 -7.94 -27.82 -3.91
C LYS A 273 -8.64 -27.29 -2.66
N ASP A 274 -7.96 -27.23 -1.52
CA ASP A 274 -8.50 -26.71 -0.27
C ASP A 274 -8.85 -25.23 -0.38
N TYR A 275 -8.21 -24.49 -1.31
CA TYR A 275 -8.57 -23.10 -1.59
C TYR A 275 -10.01 -22.93 -2.12
N GLN A 276 -10.72 -24.02 -2.45
CA GLN A 276 -12.15 -24.01 -2.78
C GLN A 276 -13.00 -23.29 -1.73
N ILE A 277 -12.61 -23.36 -0.45
CA ILE A 277 -13.32 -22.70 0.66
C ILE A 277 -13.53 -21.20 0.43
N PHE A 278 -12.62 -20.56 -0.32
CA PHE A 278 -12.72 -19.14 -0.68
C PHE A 278 -14.00 -18.82 -1.47
N PHE A 279 -14.50 -19.77 -2.27
CA PHE A 279 -15.69 -19.60 -3.09
C PHE A 279 -17.00 -19.91 -2.37
N ASP A 280 -16.97 -20.25 -1.07
CA ASP A 280 -18.16 -20.16 -0.24
C ASP A 280 -18.63 -18.70 -0.23
N SER A 281 -19.89 -18.46 -0.60
CA SER A 281 -20.49 -17.13 -0.78
C SER A 281 -20.29 -16.20 0.42
N GLU A 282 -20.08 -16.77 1.60
CA GLU A 282 -19.99 -16.03 2.85
C GLU A 282 -18.53 -15.88 3.33
N PHE A 283 -17.60 -16.69 2.84
CA PHE A 283 -16.20 -16.70 3.31
C PHE A 283 -15.53 -15.34 3.18
N TYR A 284 -15.41 -14.84 1.95
CA TYR A 284 -14.77 -13.56 1.70
C TYR A 284 -15.48 -12.41 2.41
N THR A 285 -16.81 -12.38 2.36
CA THR A 285 -17.62 -11.30 2.96
C THR A 285 -17.46 -11.25 4.47
N ILE A 286 -17.49 -12.41 5.14
CA ILE A 286 -17.35 -12.50 6.60
C ILE A 286 -15.93 -12.12 7.04
N PHE A 287 -14.89 -12.63 6.37
CA PHE A 287 -13.51 -12.25 6.68
C PHE A 287 -13.25 -10.77 6.42
N LYS A 288 -13.69 -10.23 5.27
CA LYS A 288 -13.54 -8.81 4.95
C LYS A 288 -14.22 -7.93 6.00
N LYS A 289 -15.46 -8.27 6.38
CA LYS A 289 -16.20 -7.55 7.44
C LYS A 289 -15.47 -7.61 8.78
N ALA A 290 -14.96 -8.78 9.16
CA ALA A 290 -14.19 -8.94 10.39
C ALA A 290 -12.91 -8.08 10.38
N LEU A 291 -12.24 -8.00 9.24
CA LEU A 291 -10.96 -7.29 9.10
C LEU A 291 -11.11 -5.77 9.06
N VAL A 292 -12.03 -5.25 8.24
CA VAL A 292 -12.13 -3.80 7.92
C VAL A 292 -13.52 -3.20 8.10
N GLY A 293 -14.52 -4.01 8.45
CA GLY A 293 -15.90 -3.55 8.67
C GLY A 293 -16.74 -3.35 7.41
N ASP A 294 -17.99 -2.97 7.63
CA ASP A 294 -19.01 -2.89 6.57
C ASP A 294 -18.82 -1.68 5.63
N HIS A 295 -18.13 -0.63 6.08
CA HIS A 295 -17.98 0.62 5.32
C HIS A 295 -17.08 0.50 4.08
N LEU A 296 -16.27 -0.56 3.98
CA LEU A 296 -15.45 -0.88 2.81
C LEU A 296 -16.03 -2.05 1.98
N LEU A 297 -17.27 -2.47 2.24
CA LEU A 297 -18.01 -3.44 1.42
C LEU A 297 -18.45 -2.88 0.05
N VAL A 298 -18.06 -1.64 -0.28
CA VAL A 298 -18.39 -1.02 -1.57
C VAL A 298 -17.66 -1.73 -2.71
N ARG A 299 -18.44 -2.55 -3.43
CA ARG A 299 -18.35 -2.98 -4.83
C ARG A 299 -16.95 -3.32 -5.37
N ASN A 300 -16.64 -4.63 -5.40
CA ASN A 300 -16.20 -5.22 -6.67
C ASN A 300 -17.44 -5.82 -7.34
#